data_AF-A0A932YEX5-F1
#
_entry.id   AF-A0A932YEX5-F1
#
_cell.length_a   1.000
_cell.length_b   1.000
_cell.length_c   1.000
_cell.angle_alpha   90.00
_cell.angle_beta   90.00
_cell.angle_gamma   90.00
#
_symmetry.space_group_name_H-M   'P 1'
#
loop_
_entity.id
_entity.type
_entity.pdbx_description
1 polymer ?
#
loop_
_entity_poly.entity_id
_entity_poly.type
_entity_poly.pdbx_seq_one_letter_code
_entity_poly.pdbx_strand_id
1 'polypeptide(L)'
;PTVHEHFKVESLKFKVNNAEHFGMSMAILAGDLAMAWADECMGEVNGNALELYHRMKEEVIFGQGLDVLASAGLPSADRATINRYKTAWYSVIRPLQIGAAIGGADEKTLETFVPYGLAVGEAYQLRDDFLDSVLGEDVFQEQATRCGKEAVQAVKKLKVSKSVTILLTDFVRFALHRSA
;
A
#
# COMPACT_ATOMS: atom_id res chain seq x y z
N PRO A 1 -19.44 3.67 8.08
CA PRO A 1 -18.97 4.95 8.67
C PRO A 1 -17.47 4.84 8.94
N THR A 2 -16.72 5.93 8.86
CA THR A 2 -15.30 5.96 9.27
C THR A 2 -15.17 5.76 10.79
N VAL A 3 -13.97 5.38 11.27
CA VAL A 3 -13.74 5.12 12.70
C VAL A 3 -14.07 6.35 13.57
N HIS A 4 -13.67 7.55 13.15
CA HIS A 4 -13.96 8.78 13.88
C HIS A 4 -15.46 9.10 13.91
N GLU A 5 -16.19 8.89 12.80
CA GLU A 5 -17.65 9.09 12.78
C GLU A 5 -18.37 8.06 13.66
N HIS A 6 -17.89 6.81 13.69
CA HIS A 6 -18.42 5.81 14.61
C HIS A 6 -18.29 6.25 16.07
N PHE A 7 -17.11 6.63 16.52
CA PHE A 7 -16.89 7.07 17.91
C PHE A 7 -17.57 8.41 18.24
N LYS A 8 -17.67 9.32 17.28
CA LYS A 8 -18.47 10.54 17.41
C LYS A 8 -19.93 10.23 17.69
N VAL A 9 -20.55 9.31 16.95
CA VAL A 9 -21.95 8.88 17.17
C VAL A 9 -22.09 8.18 18.52
N GLU A 10 -21.17 7.28 18.87
CA GLU A 10 -21.19 6.59 20.17
C GLU A 10 -21.05 7.57 21.35
N SER A 11 -20.28 8.64 21.19
CA SER A 11 -20.07 9.67 22.23
C SER A 11 -21.37 10.36 22.68
N LEU A 12 -22.41 10.38 21.84
CA LEU A 12 -23.71 10.97 22.15
C LEU A 12 -24.39 10.28 23.34
N LYS A 13 -24.14 8.97 23.53
CA LYS A 13 -24.65 8.21 24.69
C LYS A 13 -24.07 8.70 26.01
N PHE A 14 -22.87 9.28 25.97
CA PHE A 14 -22.11 9.75 27.13
C PHE A 14 -22.19 11.27 27.32
N LYS A 15 -22.96 11.99 26.47
CA LYS A 15 -23.11 13.45 26.50
C LYS A 15 -21.77 14.20 26.48
N VAL A 16 -20.83 13.74 25.66
CA VAL A 16 -19.52 14.40 25.49
C VAL A 16 -19.71 15.78 24.86
N ASN A 17 -19.08 16.81 25.42
CA ASN A 17 -19.24 18.21 24.98
C ASN A 17 -18.73 18.46 23.54
N ASN A 18 -17.63 17.80 23.15
CA ASN A 18 -17.07 17.90 21.80
C ASN A 18 -16.97 16.51 21.16
N ALA A 19 -18.06 16.08 20.54
CA ALA A 19 -18.19 14.76 19.91
C ALA A 19 -17.21 14.57 18.74
N GLU A 20 -16.91 15.63 17.98
CA GLU A 20 -15.96 15.56 16.86
C GLU A 20 -14.53 15.30 17.34
N HIS A 21 -14.07 16.08 18.32
CA HIS A 21 -12.75 15.88 18.93
C HIS A 21 -12.66 14.50 19.57
N PHE A 22 -13.69 14.07 20.31
CA PHE A 22 -13.73 12.74 20.90
C PHE A 22 -13.60 11.63 19.85
N GLY A 23 -14.38 11.72 18.76
CA GLY A 23 -14.30 10.76 17.66
C GLY A 23 -12.90 10.70 17.04
N MET A 24 -12.29 11.86 16.81
CA MET A 24 -10.92 11.95 16.28
C MET A 24 -9.88 11.34 17.23
N SER A 25 -9.93 11.68 18.52
CA SER A 25 -9.00 11.14 19.53
C SER A 25 -9.11 9.62 19.63
N MET A 26 -10.34 9.07 19.65
CA MET A 26 -10.56 7.62 19.68
C MET A 26 -10.06 6.93 18.41
N ALA A 27 -10.20 7.57 17.24
CA ALA A 27 -9.68 7.02 15.99
C ALA A 27 -8.15 6.98 15.96
N ILE A 28 -7.45 8.00 16.51
CA ILE A 28 -5.99 8.01 16.64
C ILE A 28 -5.54 6.85 17.53
N LEU A 29 -6.13 6.73 18.73
CA LEU A 29 -5.79 5.66 19.68
C LEU A 29 -6.07 4.26 19.11
N ALA A 30 -7.14 4.11 18.33
CA ALA A 30 -7.43 2.85 17.64
C ALA A 30 -6.35 2.51 16.58
N GLY A 31 -5.84 3.53 15.88
CA GLY A 31 -4.71 3.37 14.95
C GLY A 31 -3.41 2.97 15.67
N ASP A 32 -3.09 3.64 16.79
CA ASP A 32 -1.92 3.32 17.60
C ASP A 32 -1.98 1.88 18.13
N LEU A 33 -3.16 1.44 18.60
CA LEU A 33 -3.38 0.08 19.06
C LEU A 33 -3.25 -0.95 17.94
N ALA A 34 -3.79 -0.65 16.75
CA ALA A 34 -3.65 -1.52 15.58
C ALA A 34 -2.18 -1.68 15.16
N MET A 35 -1.39 -0.60 15.24
CA MET A 35 0.06 -0.66 14.98
C MET A 35 0.78 -1.52 16.03
N ALA A 36 0.44 -1.36 17.31
CA ALA A 36 1.01 -2.18 18.38
C ALA A 36 0.71 -3.68 18.21
N TRP A 37 -0.51 -4.03 17.79
CA TRP A 37 -0.85 -5.43 17.47
C TRP A 37 -0.14 -5.95 16.23
N ALA A 38 0.08 -5.10 15.22
CA ALA A 38 0.87 -5.48 14.06
C ALA A 38 2.33 -5.79 14.46
N ASP A 39 2.90 -5.03 15.39
CA ASP A 39 4.22 -5.29 15.96
C ASP A 39 4.24 -6.59 16.78
N GLU A 40 3.19 -6.87 17.56
CA GLU A 40 3.04 -8.12 18.31
C GLU A 40 3.03 -9.35 17.38
N CYS A 41 2.31 -9.28 16.26
CA CYS A 41 2.31 -10.33 15.22
C CYS A 41 3.71 -10.60 14.62
N MET A 42 4.61 -9.62 14.68
CA MET A 42 5.99 -9.74 14.18
C MET A 42 6.97 -10.19 15.27
N GLY A 43 6.52 -10.50 16.49
CA GLY A 43 7.36 -10.68 17.67
C GLY A 43 8.44 -11.78 17.59
N GLU A 44 8.27 -12.80 16.75
CA GLU A 44 9.29 -13.85 16.52
C GLU A 44 10.16 -13.60 15.29
N VAL A 45 9.78 -12.64 14.44
CA VAL A 45 10.52 -12.30 13.21
C VAL A 45 11.77 -11.51 13.57
N ASN A 46 12.90 -11.86 12.96
CA ASN A 46 14.20 -11.25 13.25
C ASN A 46 15.03 -11.04 11.97
N GLY A 47 16.18 -10.38 12.11
CA GLY A 47 17.11 -10.11 11.01
C GLY A 47 16.50 -9.24 9.92
N ASN A 48 16.87 -9.52 8.66
CA ASN A 48 16.49 -8.71 7.50
C ASN A 48 14.96 -8.54 7.35
N ALA A 49 14.17 -9.58 7.69
CA ALA A 49 12.71 -9.49 7.59
C ALA A 49 12.11 -8.44 8.55
N LEU A 50 12.66 -8.32 9.77
CA LEU A 50 12.24 -7.32 10.75
C LEU A 50 12.68 -5.91 10.32
N GLU A 51 13.89 -5.78 9.79
CA GLU A 51 14.40 -4.50 9.25
C GLU A 51 13.53 -4.00 8.08
N LEU A 52 13.16 -4.89 7.16
CA LEU A 52 12.26 -4.58 6.04
C LEU A 52 10.86 -4.16 6.52
N TYR A 53 10.35 -4.79 7.58
CA TYR A 53 9.08 -4.44 8.19
C TYR A 53 9.11 -3.05 8.83
N HIS A 54 10.15 -2.71 9.58
CA HIS A 54 10.29 -1.35 10.13
C HIS A 54 10.43 -0.30 9.02
N ARG A 55 11.24 -0.58 8.00
CA ARG A 55 11.41 0.31 6.86
C ARG A 55 10.10 0.53 6.09
N MET A 56 9.28 -0.50 5.93
CA MET A 56 7.95 -0.38 5.34
C MET A 56 7.07 0.61 6.10
N LYS A 57 7.09 0.57 7.44
CA LYS A 57 6.33 1.50 8.28
C LYS A 57 6.80 2.95 8.09
N GLU A 58 8.11 3.16 8.08
CA GLU A 58 8.69 4.50 7.85
C GLU A 58 8.30 5.05 6.47
N GLU A 59 8.42 4.23 5.43
CA GLU A 59 8.12 4.60 4.04
C GLU A 59 6.66 4.98 3.85
N VAL A 60 5.72 4.20 4.41
CA VAL A 60 4.28 4.51 4.28
C VAL A 60 3.90 5.75 5.06
N ILE A 61 4.45 5.96 6.27
CA ILE A 61 4.19 7.16 7.08
C ILE A 61 4.73 8.39 6.35
N PHE A 62 5.94 8.32 5.81
CA PHE A 62 6.52 9.40 5.01
C PHE A 62 5.70 9.70 3.76
N GLY A 63 5.31 8.67 3.00
CA GLY A 63 4.46 8.80 1.82
C GLY A 63 3.10 9.44 2.14
N GLN A 64 2.46 9.04 3.23
CA GLN A 64 1.21 9.63 3.69
C GLN A 64 1.38 11.09 4.13
N GLY A 65 2.50 11.44 4.76
CA GLY A 65 2.83 12.83 5.10
C GLY A 65 2.92 13.72 3.86
N LEU A 66 3.59 13.25 2.80
CA LEU A 66 3.67 13.95 1.52
C LEU A 66 2.28 14.13 0.86
N ASP A 67 1.42 13.12 0.94
CA ASP A 67 0.04 13.17 0.42
C ASP A 67 -0.81 14.22 1.16
N VAL A 68 -0.67 14.31 2.48
CA VAL A 68 -1.35 15.33 3.30
C VAL A 68 -0.88 16.74 2.93
N LEU A 69 0.43 16.95 2.77
CA LEU A 69 0.98 18.25 2.34
C LEU A 69 0.46 18.65 0.95
N ALA A 70 0.49 17.73 0.00
CA ALA A 70 -0.01 17.96 -1.35
C ALA A 70 -1.50 18.31 -1.35
N SER A 71 -2.30 17.57 -0.57
CA SER A 71 -3.75 17.79 -0.44
C SER A 71 -4.10 19.12 0.22
N ALA A 72 -3.20 19.66 1.05
CA ALA A 72 -3.32 20.98 1.66
C ALA A 72 -2.83 22.13 0.73
N GLY A 73 -2.37 21.83 -0.48
CA GLY A 73 -1.81 22.81 -1.41
C GLY A 73 -0.42 23.33 -1.00
N LEU A 74 0.29 22.60 -0.13
CA LEU A 74 1.64 22.95 0.33
C LEU A 74 2.72 22.32 -0.57
N PRO A 75 3.96 22.84 -0.55
CA PRO A 75 5.09 22.21 -1.24
C PRO A 75 5.24 20.74 -0.82
N SER A 76 5.21 19.84 -1.80
CA SER A 76 5.31 18.38 -1.61
C SER A 76 5.97 17.72 -2.83
N ALA A 77 6.21 16.41 -2.75
CA ALA A 77 6.67 15.61 -3.87
C ALA A 77 5.58 15.46 -4.95
N ASP A 78 5.98 15.06 -6.16
CA ASP A 78 5.02 14.75 -7.22
C ASP A 78 4.13 13.54 -6.86
N ARG A 79 2.96 13.46 -7.50
CA ARG A 79 1.98 12.39 -7.27
C ARG A 79 2.60 11.00 -7.48
N ALA A 80 3.46 10.85 -8.49
CA ALA A 80 4.14 9.59 -8.78
C ALA A 80 5.04 9.12 -7.62
N THR A 81 5.77 10.03 -6.99
CA THR A 81 6.64 9.76 -5.84
C THR A 81 5.82 9.40 -4.60
N ILE A 82 4.74 10.14 -4.34
CA ILE A 82 3.79 9.85 -3.25
C ILE A 82 3.25 8.41 -3.41
N ASN A 83 2.75 8.08 -4.60
CA ASN A 83 2.17 6.77 -4.91
C ASN A 83 3.20 5.63 -4.83
N ARG A 84 4.47 5.88 -5.18
CA ARG A 84 5.53 4.90 -5.03
C ARG A 84 5.72 4.51 -3.56
N TYR A 85 5.83 5.48 -2.66
CA TYR A 85 5.99 5.20 -1.22
C TYR A 85 4.72 4.61 -0.60
N LYS A 86 3.57 5.25 -0.83
CA LYS A 86 2.30 4.88 -0.17
C LYS A 86 1.70 3.58 -0.69
N THR A 87 1.85 3.28 -1.98
CA THR A 87 1.13 2.19 -2.64
C THR A 87 2.07 1.09 -3.11
N ALA A 88 3.11 1.41 -3.87
CA ALA A 88 4.01 0.38 -4.42
C ALA A 88 4.88 -0.29 -3.34
N TRP A 89 5.57 0.51 -2.52
CA TRP A 89 6.43 0.00 -1.45
C TRP A 89 5.63 -0.71 -0.37
N TYR A 90 4.60 -0.05 0.17
CA TYR A 90 3.80 -0.58 1.27
C TYR A 90 2.92 -1.77 0.89
N SER A 91 2.22 -1.73 -0.25
CA SER A 91 1.20 -2.75 -0.55
C SER A 91 1.72 -3.95 -1.33
N VAL A 92 2.89 -3.84 -1.98
CA VAL A 92 3.40 -4.90 -2.87
C VAL A 92 4.86 -5.25 -2.58
N ILE A 93 5.79 -4.30 -2.67
CA ILE A 93 7.22 -4.61 -2.62
C ILE A 93 7.62 -5.12 -1.24
N ARG A 94 7.31 -4.39 -0.17
CA ARG A 94 7.70 -4.76 1.19
C ARG A 94 7.03 -6.05 1.66
N PRO A 95 5.71 -6.29 1.46
CA PRO A 95 5.11 -7.57 1.79
C PRO A 95 5.79 -8.77 1.11
N LEU A 96 6.13 -8.65 -0.19
CA LEU A 96 6.86 -9.70 -0.91
C LEU A 96 8.27 -9.91 -0.34
N GLN A 97 8.98 -8.83 -0.06
CA GLN A 97 10.34 -8.89 0.50
C GLN A 97 10.35 -9.46 1.93
N ILE A 98 9.42 -9.05 2.78
CA ILE A 98 9.27 -9.56 4.15
C ILE A 98 8.98 -11.06 4.11
N GLY A 99 8.00 -11.50 3.32
CA GLY A 99 7.66 -12.92 3.19
C GLY A 99 8.82 -13.76 2.63
N ALA A 100 9.52 -13.26 1.61
CA ALA A 100 10.69 -13.92 1.05
C ALA A 100 11.87 -13.99 2.03
N ALA A 101 12.12 -12.92 2.79
CA ALA A 101 13.16 -12.87 3.81
C ALA A 101 12.87 -13.86 4.96
N ILE A 102 11.61 -13.98 5.40
CA ILE A 102 11.18 -15.03 6.34
C ILE A 102 11.45 -16.43 5.75
N GLY A 103 11.24 -16.60 4.45
CA GLY A 103 11.57 -17.82 3.72
C GLY A 103 13.06 -18.06 3.45
N GLY A 104 13.96 -17.18 3.92
CA GLY A 104 15.41 -17.32 3.77
C GLY A 104 15.96 -16.87 2.41
N ALA A 105 15.23 -16.02 1.67
CA ALA A 105 15.71 -15.46 0.41
C ALA A 105 16.92 -14.53 0.60
N ASP A 106 17.84 -14.54 -0.37
CA ASP A 106 18.98 -13.62 -0.40
C ASP A 106 18.60 -12.23 -0.94
N GLU A 107 19.45 -11.24 -0.68
CA GLU A 107 19.23 -9.84 -1.12
C GLU A 107 18.97 -9.74 -2.62
N LYS A 108 19.72 -10.51 -3.41
CA LYS A 108 19.57 -10.55 -4.87
C LYS A 108 18.17 -10.98 -5.29
N THR A 109 17.56 -11.92 -4.58
CA THR A 109 16.17 -12.34 -4.82
C THR A 109 15.20 -11.23 -4.38
N LEU A 110 15.44 -10.59 -3.24
CA LEU A 110 14.61 -9.49 -2.74
C LEU A 110 14.57 -8.30 -3.69
N GLU A 111 15.70 -7.96 -4.31
CA GLU A 111 15.81 -6.89 -5.32
C GLU A 111 14.97 -7.17 -6.56
N THR A 112 14.74 -8.44 -6.91
CA THR A 112 13.91 -8.78 -8.08
C THR A 112 12.45 -8.39 -7.93
N PHE A 113 11.94 -8.23 -6.69
CA PHE A 113 10.57 -7.82 -6.43
C PHE A 113 10.33 -6.33 -6.70
N VAL A 114 11.37 -5.48 -6.70
CA VAL A 114 11.20 -4.02 -6.82
C VAL A 114 10.59 -3.63 -8.18
N PRO A 115 11.11 -4.06 -9.35
CA PRO A 115 10.50 -3.72 -10.63
C PRO A 115 9.08 -4.24 -10.79
N TYR A 116 8.79 -5.41 -10.20
CA TYR A 116 7.45 -5.99 -10.19
C TYR A 116 6.48 -5.14 -9.37
N GLY A 117 6.85 -4.87 -8.11
CA GLY A 117 5.97 -4.13 -7.22
C GLY A 117 5.79 -2.67 -7.59
N LEU A 118 6.77 -2.03 -8.25
CA LEU A 118 6.58 -0.69 -8.83
C LEU A 118 5.51 -0.68 -9.91
N ALA A 119 5.57 -1.61 -10.87
CA ALA A 119 4.60 -1.68 -11.95
C ALA A 119 3.18 -2.05 -11.45
N VAL A 120 3.10 -2.95 -10.46
CA VAL A 120 1.83 -3.33 -9.83
C VAL A 120 1.27 -2.21 -8.97
N GLY A 121 2.10 -1.53 -8.18
CA GLY A 121 1.66 -0.41 -7.34
C GLY A 121 1.14 0.76 -8.18
N GLU A 122 1.79 1.05 -9.32
CA GLU A 122 1.29 2.02 -10.29
C GLU A 122 -0.06 1.58 -10.86
N ALA A 123 -0.20 0.32 -11.27
CA ALA A 123 -1.46 -0.24 -11.75
C ALA A 123 -2.61 -0.13 -10.73
N TYR A 124 -2.34 -0.41 -9.45
CA TYR A 124 -3.33 -0.26 -8.37
C TYR A 124 -3.79 1.19 -8.22
N GLN A 125 -2.85 2.13 -8.20
CA GLN A 125 -3.21 3.53 -8.03
C GLN A 125 -4.00 4.09 -9.22
N LEU A 126 -3.62 3.70 -10.45
CA LEU A 126 -4.37 4.07 -11.65
C LEU A 126 -5.82 3.61 -11.58
N ARG A 127 -6.05 2.43 -11.01
CA ARG A 127 -7.40 1.92 -10.79
C ARG A 127 -8.13 2.68 -9.70
N ASP A 128 -7.49 2.99 -8.59
CA ASP A 128 -8.11 3.77 -7.52
C ASP A 128 -8.50 5.17 -8.02
N ASP A 129 -7.63 5.85 -8.76
CA ASP A 129 -7.92 7.18 -9.34
C ASP A 129 -9.06 7.12 -10.37
N PHE A 130 -9.19 6.02 -11.13
CA PHE A 130 -10.32 5.80 -12.03
C PHE A 130 -11.63 5.55 -11.27
N LEU A 131 -11.60 4.72 -10.21
CA LEU A 131 -12.78 4.43 -9.38
C LEU A 131 -13.26 5.66 -8.60
N ASP A 132 -12.34 6.52 -8.18
CA ASP A 132 -12.63 7.80 -7.53
C ASP A 132 -13.08 8.89 -8.53
N SER A 133 -13.27 8.54 -9.81
CA SER A 133 -13.69 9.43 -10.89
C SER A 133 -12.75 10.62 -11.14
N VAL A 134 -11.48 10.49 -10.74
CA VAL A 134 -10.43 11.47 -10.98
C VAL A 134 -9.84 11.30 -12.39
N LEU A 135 -9.85 10.06 -12.91
CA LEU A 135 -9.29 9.70 -14.22
C LEU A 135 -10.39 9.32 -15.22
N GLY A 136 -10.30 9.83 -16.45
CA GLY A 136 -11.20 9.44 -17.54
C GLY A 136 -10.89 8.05 -18.12
N GLU A 137 -11.90 7.39 -18.69
CA GLU A 137 -11.80 6.01 -19.20
C GLU A 137 -10.70 5.84 -20.27
N ASP A 138 -10.60 6.75 -21.23
CA ASP A 138 -9.59 6.66 -22.31
C ASP A 138 -8.16 6.70 -21.75
N VAL A 139 -7.91 7.62 -20.81
CA VAL A 139 -6.59 7.78 -20.17
C VAL A 139 -6.27 6.56 -19.30
N PHE A 140 -7.26 6.04 -18.58
CA PHE A 140 -7.11 4.82 -17.79
C PHE A 140 -6.72 3.63 -18.68
N GLN A 141 -7.41 3.39 -19.81
CA GLN A 141 -7.13 2.25 -20.69
C GLN A 141 -5.71 2.28 -21.27
N GLU A 142 -5.24 3.46 -21.70
CA GLU A 142 -3.89 3.64 -22.22
C GLU A 142 -2.83 3.31 -21.15
N GLN A 143 -2.97 3.90 -19.95
CA GLN A 143 -2.01 3.75 -18.87
C GLN A 143 -2.04 2.34 -18.27
N ALA A 144 -3.22 1.74 -18.09
CA ALA A 144 -3.40 0.36 -17.65
C ALA A 144 -2.70 -0.64 -18.60
N THR A 145 -2.82 -0.42 -19.92
CA THR A 145 -2.15 -1.27 -20.92
C THR A 145 -0.63 -1.21 -20.81
N ARG A 146 -0.07 0.00 -20.58
CA ARG A 146 1.37 0.18 -20.36
C ARG A 146 1.84 -0.54 -19.09
N CYS A 147 1.21 -0.24 -17.94
CA CYS A 147 1.60 -0.82 -16.65
C CYS A 147 1.47 -2.36 -16.67
N GLY A 148 0.45 -2.91 -17.31
CA GLY A 148 0.28 -4.35 -17.46
C GLY A 148 1.43 -5.01 -18.23
N LYS A 149 1.90 -4.40 -19.32
CA LYS A 149 3.05 -4.91 -20.07
C LYS A 149 4.33 -4.86 -19.23
N GLU A 150 4.57 -3.77 -18.53
CA GLU A 150 5.75 -3.59 -17.66
C GLU A 150 5.74 -4.61 -16.50
N ALA A 151 4.60 -4.80 -15.84
CA ALA A 151 4.46 -5.75 -14.74
C ALA A 151 4.66 -7.20 -15.20
N VAL A 152 4.08 -7.60 -16.35
CA VAL A 152 4.30 -8.94 -16.92
C VAL A 152 5.77 -9.16 -17.31
N GLN A 153 6.45 -8.14 -17.84
CA GLN A 153 7.89 -8.23 -18.11
C GLN A 153 8.71 -8.34 -16.82
N ALA A 154 8.32 -7.65 -15.75
CA ALA A 154 8.97 -7.77 -14.45
C ALA A 154 8.79 -9.17 -13.85
N VAL A 155 7.59 -9.77 -13.94
CA VAL A 155 7.34 -11.14 -13.49
C VAL A 155 8.28 -12.14 -14.16
N LYS A 156 8.57 -11.99 -15.45
CA LYS A 156 9.51 -12.88 -16.18
C LYS A 156 10.96 -12.78 -15.68
N LYS A 157 11.32 -11.69 -15.00
CA LYS A 157 12.65 -11.50 -14.40
C LYS A 157 12.73 -12.09 -13.00
N LEU A 158 11.59 -12.38 -12.36
CA LEU A 158 11.55 -13.08 -11.07
C LEU A 158 12.04 -14.51 -11.28
N LYS A 159 13.09 -14.91 -10.57
CA LYS A 159 13.63 -16.28 -10.59
C LYS A 159 12.80 -17.21 -9.70
N VAL A 160 11.50 -17.27 -9.94
CA VAL A 160 10.53 -18.04 -9.17
C VAL A 160 10.02 -19.25 -9.96
N SER A 161 9.34 -20.17 -9.29
CA SER A 161 8.75 -21.33 -9.95
C SER A 161 7.66 -20.92 -10.97
N LYS A 162 7.42 -21.77 -11.97
CA LYS A 162 6.39 -21.53 -13.00
C LYS A 162 5.01 -21.24 -12.39
N SER A 163 4.65 -21.94 -11.31
CA SER A 163 3.37 -21.73 -10.61
C SER A 163 3.28 -20.33 -9.99
N VAL A 164 4.37 -19.83 -9.40
CA VAL A 164 4.42 -18.47 -8.83
C VAL A 164 4.41 -17.42 -9.94
N THR A 165 5.09 -17.65 -11.06
CA THR A 165 5.04 -16.77 -12.24
C THR A 165 3.61 -16.61 -12.75
N ILE A 166 2.84 -17.71 -12.82
CA ILE A 166 1.43 -17.67 -13.22
C ILE A 166 0.61 -16.85 -12.22
N LEU A 167 0.73 -17.13 -10.93
CA LEU A 167 -0.02 -16.42 -9.89
C LEU A 167 0.25 -14.92 -9.87
N LEU A 168 1.52 -14.50 -9.99
CA LEU A 168 1.88 -13.08 -10.04
C LEU A 168 1.42 -12.40 -11.33
N THR A 169 1.38 -13.12 -12.45
CA THR A 169 0.82 -12.62 -13.72
C THR A 169 -0.69 -12.45 -13.62
N ASP A 170 -1.39 -13.40 -13.00
CA ASP A 170 -2.84 -13.31 -12.80
C ASP A 170 -3.21 -12.22 -11.79
N PHE A 171 -2.38 -11.98 -10.77
CA PHE A 171 -2.55 -10.85 -9.86
C PHE A 171 -2.43 -9.50 -10.58
N VAL A 172 -1.47 -9.35 -11.51
CA VAL A 172 -1.36 -8.15 -12.36
C VAL A 172 -2.63 -7.95 -13.17
N ARG A 173 -3.14 -9.03 -13.79
CA ARG A 173 -4.40 -8.97 -14.56
C ARG A 173 -5.55 -8.60 -13.66
N PHE A 174 -5.65 -9.15 -12.44
CA PHE A 174 -6.68 -8.80 -11.49
C PHE A 174 -6.60 -7.33 -11.06
N ALA A 175 -5.41 -6.81 -10.81
CA ALA A 175 -5.21 -5.40 -10.45
C ALA A 175 -5.73 -4.47 -11.57
N LEU A 176 -5.52 -4.85 -12.84
CA LEU A 176 -5.86 -4.05 -14.02
C LEU A 176 -7.24 -4.35 -14.64
N HIS A 177 -7.82 -5.52 -14.38
CA HIS A 177 -9.09 -5.97 -14.97
C HIS A 177 -10.15 -6.19 -13.90
N ARG A 178 -11.33 -5.68 -14.23
CA ARG A 178 -12.59 -5.85 -13.49
C ARG A 178 -12.82 -7.33 -13.18
N SER A 179 -13.03 -7.67 -11.91
CA SER A 179 -14.11 -8.60 -11.58
C SER A 179 -15.31 -7.70 -11.29
N ALA A 180 -16.30 -7.76 -12.17
CA ALA A 180 -17.57 -7.05 -12.02
C ALA A 180 -18.34 -7.60 -10.82
#